data_AF-M7SW80-F1
#
_entry.id   AF-M7SW80-F1
#
_cell.length_a   1.000
_cell.length_b   1.000
_cell.length_c   1.000
_cell.angle_alpha   90.00
_cell.angle_beta   90.00
_cell.angle_gamma   90.00
#
_symmetry.space_group_name_H-M   'P 1'
#
loop_
_entity.id
_entity.type
_entity.pdbx_description
1 polymer ?
#
loop_
_entity_poly.entity_id
_entity_poly.type
_entity_poly.pdbx_seq_one_letter_code
_entity_poly.pdbx_strand_id
1 'polypeptide(L)'
;MARLTHVPIAPPRRSVSDPNTSLTDLNRLLARLQQTVLHADSEREKRLRTSEYERNKAGINLEYARTLLTKLEQDALAVKVQARRQELQADLARKRDVFEQLAERLRELEDLSVDSDDDSSEGEDLVSGGVVVHTPSGSPDSRPADHGHTLLEEDEEEGEDMRRRRRREYAEEEADESTILAGRRTLREQLLGGGGGGNTTTTTTTTTATTEAILDHHRAEQDALTDSLVRMAASLKQSSRAFATSLETEKTVLDAAGEGLSRNETGLEAAARRMGALTRMAEGRGWWGRILLYAWIFGLMVVAVLIVFVLPKLRF
;
A
#
# COMPACT_ATOMS: atom_id res chain seq x y z
N MET A 1 58.12 22.18 11.28
CA MET A 1 57.64 21.64 12.57
C MET A 1 56.14 21.92 12.67
N ALA A 2 55.28 21.02 12.17
CA ALA A 2 53.84 21.13 12.39
C ALA A 2 53.28 19.71 12.55
N ARG A 3 52.62 19.49 13.70
CA ARG A 3 52.29 18.16 14.24
C ARG A 3 51.11 17.53 13.50
N LEU A 4 51.26 16.26 13.13
CA LEU A 4 50.16 15.38 12.71
C LEU A 4 49.19 15.21 13.89
N THR A 5 48.01 15.82 13.80
CA THR A 5 46.88 15.48 14.67
C THR A 5 46.15 14.29 14.04
N HIS A 6 46.40 13.10 14.60
CA HIS A 6 45.68 11.88 14.30
C HIS A 6 44.25 11.98 14.84
N VAL A 7 43.26 12.08 13.96
CA VAL A 7 41.83 11.96 14.32
C VAL A 7 41.43 10.50 14.08
N PRO A 8 40.86 9.79 15.06
CA PRO A 8 40.55 8.38 14.90
C PRO A 8 39.37 8.19 13.95
N ILE A 9 39.53 7.22 13.05
CA ILE A 9 38.54 6.74 12.09
C ILE A 9 37.33 6.19 12.87
N ALA A 10 36.16 6.81 12.71
CA ALA A 10 34.90 6.22 13.15
C ALA A 10 34.37 5.27 12.05
N PRO A 11 33.89 4.07 12.40
CA PRO A 11 33.38 3.10 11.43
C PRO A 11 32.09 3.59 10.75
N PRO A 12 31.77 3.07 9.54
CA PRO A 12 30.63 3.51 8.77
C PRO A 12 29.34 3.28 9.55
N ARG A 13 28.56 4.36 9.74
CA ARG A 13 27.20 4.26 10.25
C ARG A 13 26.40 3.46 9.24
N ARG A 14 25.99 2.24 9.63
CA ARG A 14 24.86 1.53 9.00
C ARG A 14 23.75 2.56 8.82
N SER A 15 23.08 2.56 7.67
CA SER A 15 21.85 3.31 7.45
C SER A 15 20.87 2.93 8.56
N VAL A 16 20.87 3.73 9.62
CA VAL A 16 19.92 3.61 10.73
C VAL A 16 18.61 4.02 10.08
N SER A 17 17.71 3.06 9.88
CA SER A 17 16.31 3.38 9.64
C SER A 17 15.93 4.34 10.75
N ASP A 18 15.62 5.59 10.42
CA ASP A 18 15.38 6.59 11.46
C ASP A 18 14.26 6.06 12.36
N PRO A 19 14.47 5.97 13.68
CA PRO A 19 13.49 5.39 14.60
C PRO A 19 12.15 6.15 14.58
N ASN A 20 12.18 7.38 14.08
CA ASN A 20 10.99 8.21 13.88
C ASN A 20 10.17 7.75 12.65
N THR A 21 10.82 7.29 11.58
CA THR A 21 10.15 6.77 10.39
C THR A 21 9.47 5.45 10.70
N SER A 22 10.18 4.52 11.35
CA SER A 22 9.60 3.24 11.79
C SER A 22 8.45 3.43 12.79
N LEU A 23 8.52 4.43 13.67
CA LEU A 23 7.41 4.77 14.58
C LEU A 23 6.20 5.31 13.84
N THR A 24 6.41 6.12 12.81
CA THR A 24 5.34 6.69 11.98
C THR A 24 4.67 5.61 11.13
N ASP A 25 5.46 4.71 10.55
CA ASP A 25 4.98 3.55 9.80
C ASP A 25 4.15 2.62 10.68
N LEU A 26 4.61 2.36 11.92
CA LEU A 26 3.86 1.57 12.90
C LEU A 26 2.51 2.23 13.23
N ASN A 27 2.51 3.54 13.51
CA ASN A 27 1.27 4.26 13.82
C ASN A 27 0.26 4.20 12.68
N ARG A 28 0.71 4.41 11.43
CA ARG A 28 -0.17 4.37 10.26
C ARG A 28 -0.73 2.96 10.03
N LEU A 29 0.10 1.94 10.23
CA LEU A 29 -0.30 0.55 10.07
C LEU A 29 -1.26 0.09 11.17
N LEU A 30 -1.01 0.47 12.43
CA LEU A 30 -1.95 0.23 13.54
C LEU A 30 -3.27 0.96 13.34
N ALA A 31 -3.26 2.23 12.93
CA ALA A 31 -4.49 2.98 12.65
C ALA A 31 -5.33 2.32 11.53
N ARG A 32 -4.66 1.84 10.48
CA ARG A 32 -5.32 1.07 9.41
C ARG A 32 -5.91 -0.23 9.95
N LEU A 33 -5.14 -1.01 10.71
CA LEU A 33 -5.61 -2.26 11.32
C LEU A 33 -6.77 -2.02 12.29
N GLN A 34 -6.74 -0.96 13.10
CA GLN A 34 -7.84 -0.56 13.97
C GLN A 34 -9.10 -0.21 13.19
N GLN A 35 -8.97 0.47 12.05
CA GLN A 35 -10.12 0.79 11.20
C GLN A 35 -10.67 -0.46 10.49
N THR A 36 -9.80 -1.39 10.09
CA THR A 36 -10.21 -2.58 9.33
C THR A 36 -10.67 -3.74 10.20
N VAL A 37 -10.14 -3.89 11.42
CA VAL A 37 -10.42 -5.04 12.32
C VAL A 37 -11.29 -4.64 13.50
N LEU A 38 -11.04 -3.47 14.11
CA LEU A 38 -11.72 -3.03 15.34
C LEU A 38 -12.98 -2.19 15.06
N HIS A 39 -12.98 -1.39 13.98
CA HIS A 39 -14.11 -0.57 13.53
C HIS A 39 -14.69 -1.08 12.21
N ALA A 40 -14.61 -2.39 11.98
CA ALA A 40 -15.22 -3.00 10.82
C ALA A 40 -16.74 -2.80 10.89
N ASP A 41 -17.32 -2.08 9.93
CA ASP A 41 -18.76 -2.03 9.73
C ASP A 41 -19.31 -3.47 9.66
N SER A 42 -20.55 -3.73 10.10
CA SER A 42 -21.12 -5.08 10.19
C SER A 42 -21.05 -5.90 8.89
N GLU A 43 -21.05 -5.24 7.73
CA GLU A 43 -20.84 -5.87 6.43
C GLU A 43 -19.37 -6.21 6.13
N ARG A 44 -18.43 -5.38 6.59
CA ARG A 44 -16.99 -5.66 6.48
C ARG A 44 -16.58 -6.77 7.43
N GLU A 45 -17.13 -6.80 8.63
CA GLU A 45 -16.95 -7.93 9.55
C GLU A 45 -17.43 -9.24 8.90
N LYS A 46 -18.61 -9.23 8.25
CA LYS A 46 -19.09 -10.38 7.47
C LYS A 46 -18.12 -10.76 6.34
N ARG A 47 -17.54 -9.79 5.64
CA ARG A 47 -16.53 -10.05 4.58
C ARG A 47 -15.20 -10.56 5.13
N LEU A 48 -14.77 -10.07 6.30
CA LEU A 48 -13.61 -10.60 7.02
C LEU A 48 -13.88 -12.02 7.53
N ARG A 49 -15.13 -12.37 7.84
CA ARG A 49 -15.52 -13.74 8.24
C ARG A 49 -15.64 -14.70 7.06
N THR A 50 -16.12 -14.25 5.91
CA THR A 50 -16.30 -15.11 4.72
C THR A 50 -15.10 -15.19 3.81
N SER A 51 -14.22 -14.16 3.81
CA SER A 51 -13.05 -14.09 2.93
C SER A 51 -11.76 -14.40 3.70
N GLU A 52 -11.27 -15.63 3.56
CA GLU A 52 -9.98 -16.09 4.08
C GLU A 52 -8.83 -15.17 3.65
N TYR A 53 -8.89 -14.65 2.42
CA TYR A 53 -7.87 -13.75 1.86
C TYR A 53 -7.71 -12.45 2.68
N GLU A 54 -8.82 -11.82 3.10
CA GLU A 54 -8.76 -10.60 3.90
C GLU A 54 -8.24 -10.88 5.33
N ARG A 55 -8.53 -12.06 5.89
CA ARG A 55 -7.96 -12.49 7.18
C ARG A 55 -6.47 -12.73 7.10
N ASN A 56 -6.03 -13.46 6.08
CA ASN A 56 -4.60 -13.72 5.87
C ASN A 56 -3.83 -12.41 5.68
N LYS A 57 -4.38 -11.47 4.90
CA LYS A 57 -3.80 -10.14 4.71
C LYS A 57 -3.73 -9.33 6.02
N ALA A 58 -4.78 -9.37 6.84
CA ALA A 58 -4.76 -8.75 8.16
C ALA A 58 -3.72 -9.40 9.08
N GLY A 59 -3.59 -10.73 9.04
CA GLY A 59 -2.59 -11.51 9.75
C GLY A 59 -1.16 -11.12 9.37
N ILE A 60 -0.84 -11.06 8.08
CA ILE A 60 0.49 -10.65 7.59
C ILE A 60 0.84 -9.22 8.03
N ASN A 61 -0.13 -8.30 7.93
CA ASN A 61 0.07 -6.92 8.40
C ASN A 61 0.33 -6.87 9.90
N LEU A 62 -0.35 -7.71 10.68
CA LEU A 62 -0.18 -7.83 12.12
C LEU A 62 1.20 -8.41 12.46
N GLU A 63 1.68 -9.43 11.75
CA GLU A 63 3.04 -9.93 11.91
C GLU A 63 4.10 -8.86 11.61
N TYR A 64 3.93 -8.11 10.52
CA TYR A 64 4.82 -7.01 10.19
C TYR A 64 4.83 -5.93 11.29
N ALA A 65 3.66 -5.55 11.83
CA ALA A 65 3.53 -4.64 12.96
C ALA A 65 4.33 -5.12 14.18
N ARG A 66 4.27 -6.42 14.49
CA ARG A 66 4.99 -7.05 15.60
C ARG A 66 6.50 -6.95 15.44
N THR A 67 7.01 -7.21 14.23
CA THR A 67 8.45 -7.06 13.95
C THR A 67 8.91 -5.61 14.07
N LEU A 68 8.05 -4.65 13.74
CA LEU A 68 8.36 -3.23 13.83
C LEU A 68 8.35 -2.74 15.29
N LEU A 69 7.37 -3.18 16.07
CA LEU A 69 7.25 -2.90 17.49
C LEU A 69 8.46 -3.42 18.28
N THR A 70 8.86 -4.68 18.05
CA THR A 70 10.05 -5.28 18.69
C THR A 70 11.35 -4.54 18.34
N LYS A 71 11.51 -4.12 17.08
CA LYS A 71 12.64 -3.26 16.66
C LYS A 71 12.63 -1.93 17.40
N LEU A 72 11.48 -1.25 17.46
CA LEU A 72 11.34 0.03 18.13
C LEU A 72 11.57 -0.05 19.65
N GLU A 73 11.23 -1.16 20.29
CA GLU A 73 11.55 -1.38 21.70
C GLU A 73 13.05 -1.57 21.94
N GLN A 74 13.73 -2.33 21.08
CA GLN A 74 15.18 -2.49 21.13
C GLN A 74 15.87 -1.14 20.93
N ASP A 75 15.38 -0.32 19.99
CA ASP A 75 15.88 1.02 19.75
C ASP A 75 15.56 1.98 20.92
N ALA A 76 14.40 1.84 21.56
CA ALA A 76 14.03 2.61 22.74
C ALA A 76 14.98 2.32 23.93
N LEU A 77 15.47 1.09 24.07
CA LEU A 77 16.48 0.73 25.09
C LEU A 77 17.83 1.41 24.85
N ALA A 78 18.16 1.76 23.60
CA ALA A 78 19.39 2.48 23.25
C ALA A 78 19.32 3.99 23.55
N VAL A 79 18.15 4.52 23.93
CA VAL A 79 17.96 5.94 24.27
C VAL A 79 18.59 6.27 25.63
N LYS A 80 19.58 7.17 25.62
CA LYS A 80 20.37 7.57 26.79
C LYS A 80 19.62 8.47 27.78
N VAL A 81 18.59 9.20 27.32
CA VAL A 81 17.81 10.11 28.15
C VAL A 81 16.70 9.32 28.84
N GLN A 82 16.81 9.13 30.16
CA GLN A 82 15.90 8.26 30.92
C GLN A 82 14.44 8.72 30.89
N ALA A 83 14.17 10.02 30.99
CA ALA A 83 12.81 10.57 30.88
C ALA A 83 12.19 10.29 29.50
N ARG A 84 12.94 10.54 28.43
CA ARG A 84 12.50 10.28 27.05
C ARG A 84 12.32 8.78 26.78
N ARG A 85 13.17 7.94 27.36
CA ARG A 85 13.05 6.49 27.29
C ARG A 85 11.77 6.00 27.96
N GLN A 86 11.44 6.49 29.15
CA GLN A 86 10.22 6.12 29.86
C GLN A 86 8.96 6.54 29.09
N GLU A 87 8.96 7.73 28.50
CA GLU A 87 7.85 8.20 27.66
C GLU A 87 7.64 7.32 26.42
N LEU A 88 8.72 7.00 25.70
CA LEU A 88 8.67 6.11 24.53
C LEU A 88 8.26 4.68 24.91
N GLN A 89 8.73 4.18 26.05
CA GLN A 89 8.34 2.87 26.57
C GLN A 89 6.86 2.83 26.97
N ALA A 90 6.34 3.88 27.60
CA ALA A 90 4.91 3.98 27.92
C ALA A 90 4.06 4.04 26.63
N ASP A 91 4.56 4.72 25.59
CA ASP A 91 3.87 4.77 24.30
C ASP A 91 3.87 3.42 23.57
N LEU A 92 5.01 2.73 23.57
CA LEU A 92 5.13 1.38 23.02
C LEU A 92 4.28 0.37 23.81
N ALA A 93 4.17 0.52 25.13
CA ALA A 93 3.29 -0.30 25.96
C ALA A 93 1.81 -0.11 25.57
N ARG A 94 1.34 1.15 25.43
CA ARG A 94 -0.03 1.40 24.93
C ARG A 94 -0.27 0.78 23.55
N LYS A 95 0.73 0.81 22.66
CA LYS A 95 0.64 0.19 21.33
C LYS A 95 0.63 -1.34 21.39
N ARG A 96 1.30 -1.95 22.36
CA ARG A 96 1.19 -3.39 22.65
C ARG A 96 -0.23 -3.77 23.06
N ASP A 97 -0.82 -3.01 23.98
CA ASP A 97 -2.18 -3.28 24.45
C ASP A 97 -3.18 -3.23 23.29
N VAL A 98 -3.04 -2.24 22.40
CA VAL A 98 -3.83 -2.14 21.15
C VAL A 98 -3.58 -3.32 20.22
N PHE A 99 -2.33 -3.71 20.04
CA PHE A 99 -1.96 -4.83 19.18
C PHE A 99 -2.56 -6.14 19.69
N GLU A 100 -2.53 -6.38 21.00
CA GLU A 100 -3.12 -7.57 21.62
C GLU A 100 -4.64 -7.61 21.42
N GLN A 101 -5.32 -6.47 21.56
CA GLN A 101 -6.76 -6.37 21.25
C GLN A 101 -7.07 -6.70 19.78
N LEU A 102 -6.24 -6.22 18.85
CA LEU A 102 -6.39 -6.51 17.42
C LEU A 102 -6.13 -7.98 17.11
N ALA A 103 -5.12 -8.57 17.74
CA ALA A 103 -4.77 -9.97 17.55
C ALA A 103 -5.86 -10.91 18.11
N GLU A 104 -6.40 -10.58 19.28
CA GLU A 104 -7.48 -11.34 19.89
C GLU A 104 -8.76 -11.26 19.05
N ARG A 105 -9.11 -10.05 18.58
CA ARG A 105 -10.28 -9.86 17.71
C ARG A 105 -10.14 -10.60 16.39
N LEU A 106 -8.94 -10.63 15.79
CA LEU A 106 -8.68 -11.38 14.56
C LEU A 106 -8.81 -12.90 14.80
N ARG A 107 -8.35 -13.39 15.96
CA ARG A 107 -8.50 -14.79 16.35
C ARG A 107 -9.97 -15.16 16.60
N GLU A 108 -10.74 -14.30 17.26
CA GLU A 108 -12.18 -14.48 17.42
C GLU A 108 -12.91 -14.53 16.06
N LEU A 109 -12.51 -13.67 15.10
CA LEU A 109 -13.04 -13.70 13.74
C LEU A 109 -12.65 -14.97 12.96
N GLU A 110 -11.52 -15.58 13.27
CA GLU A 110 -11.09 -16.87 12.70
C GLU A 110 -11.93 -18.02 13.27
N ASP A 111 -12.09 -18.09 14.60
CA ASP A 111 -12.89 -19.13 15.26
C ASP A 111 -14.36 -19.06 14.82
N LEU A 112 -14.91 -17.85 14.65
CA LEU A 112 -16.28 -17.61 14.20
C LEU A 112 -16.56 -17.96 12.72
N SER A 113 -15.57 -18.30 11.91
CA SER A 113 -15.81 -18.85 10.57
C SER A 113 -15.93 -20.36 10.56
N VAL A 114 -15.19 -21.04 11.45
CA VAL A 114 -15.17 -22.51 11.53
C VAL A 114 -16.54 -23.04 11.98
N ASP A 115 -17.29 -22.25 12.75
CA ASP A 115 -18.64 -22.56 13.22
C ASP A 115 -19.76 -22.36 12.16
N SER A 116 -19.46 -21.82 10.97
CA SER A 116 -20.44 -21.70 9.86
C SER A 116 -20.40 -22.86 8.86
N ASP A 117 -19.51 -23.84 9.07
CA ASP A 117 -19.39 -25.02 8.20
C ASP A 117 -20.24 -26.23 8.66
N ASP A 118 -21.06 -26.10 9.72
CA ASP A 118 -21.94 -27.19 10.21
C ASP A 118 -23.45 -26.98 9.92
N ASP A 119 -23.82 -26.05 9.02
CA ASP A 119 -25.24 -25.89 8.64
C ASP A 119 -25.46 -25.52 7.15
N SER A 120 -24.63 -26.03 6.24
CA SER A 120 -25.04 -26.15 4.82
C SER A 120 -25.84 -27.44 4.64
N SER A 121 -27.09 -27.37 5.11
CA SER A 121 -28.17 -28.31 4.85
C SER A 121 -28.28 -28.65 3.35
N GLU A 122 -28.42 -29.94 3.10
CA GLU A 122 -28.98 -30.53 1.88
C GLU A 122 -30.21 -29.74 1.38
N GLY A 123 -30.28 -29.46 0.08
CA GLY A 123 -31.37 -28.72 -0.55
C GLY A 123 -31.30 -28.74 -2.08
N GLU A 124 -31.78 -29.84 -2.66
CA GLU A 124 -32.42 -30.02 -3.97
C GLU A 124 -32.08 -29.15 -5.23
N ASP A 125 -31.50 -29.84 -6.24
CA ASP A 125 -32.03 -30.12 -7.60
C ASP A 125 -32.60 -29.02 -8.53
N LEU A 126 -32.39 -29.26 -9.83
CA LEU A 126 -33.04 -28.70 -11.04
C LEU A 126 -32.43 -27.43 -11.65
N VAL A 127 -31.47 -27.60 -12.59
CA VAL A 127 -31.70 -27.36 -14.05
C VAL A 127 -30.65 -28.13 -14.87
N SER A 128 -31.04 -29.31 -15.33
CA SER A 128 -30.51 -29.91 -16.55
C SER A 128 -31.20 -29.23 -17.74
N GLY A 129 -30.44 -28.57 -18.62
CA GLY A 129 -31.01 -27.88 -19.77
C GLY A 129 -29.96 -27.07 -20.52
N GLY A 130 -29.25 -27.72 -21.42
CA GLY A 130 -28.06 -27.17 -22.06
C GLY A 130 -28.28 -25.96 -22.96
N VAL A 131 -27.20 -25.21 -23.14
CA VAL A 131 -26.83 -24.60 -24.42
C VAL A 131 -25.31 -24.60 -24.49
N VAL A 132 -24.75 -25.60 -25.17
CA VAL A 132 -23.38 -25.52 -25.70
C VAL A 132 -23.44 -24.53 -26.86
N VAL A 133 -23.06 -23.28 -26.63
CA VAL A 133 -22.83 -22.34 -27.73
C VAL A 133 -21.46 -22.67 -28.32
N HIS A 134 -21.48 -23.50 -29.36
CA HIS A 134 -20.45 -23.52 -30.39
C HIS A 134 -20.31 -22.12 -30.99
N THR A 135 -19.14 -21.51 -30.89
CA THR A 135 -18.74 -20.40 -31.78
C THR A 135 -17.78 -20.95 -32.85
N PRO A 136 -18.20 -21.08 -34.12
CA PRO A 136 -17.31 -21.43 -35.22
C PRO A 136 -16.82 -20.18 -35.95
N SER A 137 -15.50 -20.06 -36.18
CA SER A 137 -14.83 -19.41 -37.32
C SER A 137 -13.31 -19.45 -37.05
N GLY A 138 -12.38 -19.94 -37.86
CA GLY A 138 -12.39 -20.29 -39.28
C GLY A 138 -11.42 -19.42 -40.06
N SER A 139 -10.11 -19.73 -40.09
CA SER A 139 -9.28 -19.78 -41.31
C SER A 139 -7.82 -20.26 -41.08
N PRO A 140 -7.16 -20.91 -42.07
CA PRO A 140 -5.89 -21.62 -41.94
C PRO A 140 -4.73 -21.11 -42.84
N ASP A 141 -3.53 -21.68 -42.61
CA ASP A 141 -2.35 -21.79 -43.50
C ASP A 141 -1.41 -20.55 -43.63
N SER A 142 -0.06 -20.62 -43.67
CA SER A 142 0.89 -21.64 -44.15
C SER A 142 2.28 -21.60 -43.43
N ARG A 143 3.04 -22.71 -43.61
CA ARG A 143 4.34 -23.17 -43.03
C ARG A 143 5.59 -22.55 -43.77
N PRO A 144 6.89 -23.00 -43.66
CA PRO A 144 7.55 -24.06 -42.84
C PRO A 144 9.00 -23.79 -42.28
N ALA A 145 9.48 -24.71 -41.42
CA ALA A 145 10.87 -25.12 -41.06
C ALA A 145 11.84 -24.04 -40.48
N ASP A 146 12.75 -24.27 -39.52
CA ASP A 146 13.73 -25.36 -39.39
C ASP A 146 14.53 -25.23 -38.06
N HIS A 147 14.83 -26.37 -37.41
CA HIS A 147 15.86 -26.70 -36.41
C HIS A 147 16.32 -25.73 -35.27
N GLY A 148 15.96 -26.13 -34.04
CA GLY A 148 16.87 -26.42 -32.92
C GLY A 148 17.70 -25.29 -32.28
N HIS A 149 17.41 -24.94 -31.02
CA HIS A 149 18.32 -25.13 -29.87
C HIS A 149 17.69 -24.59 -28.57
N THR A 150 18.01 -25.30 -27.51
CA THR A 150 17.61 -25.19 -26.11
C THR A 150 18.02 -23.86 -25.45
N LEU A 151 17.22 -23.45 -24.44
CA LEU A 151 17.48 -22.56 -23.30
C LEU A 151 16.78 -21.19 -23.31
N LEU A 152 16.16 -20.92 -22.15
CA LEU A 152 15.66 -19.64 -21.60
C LEU A 152 14.17 -19.34 -21.81
N GLU A 153 13.33 -20.09 -21.07
CA GLU A 153 12.02 -19.63 -20.60
C GLU A 153 12.26 -18.83 -19.31
N GLU A 154 11.98 -17.52 -19.33
CA GLU A 154 11.77 -16.61 -18.19
C GLU A 154 11.78 -15.21 -18.82
N ASP A 155 10.60 -14.64 -19.15
CA ASP A 155 10.36 -13.18 -19.34
C ASP A 155 8.98 -12.83 -19.98
N GLU A 156 8.10 -13.79 -20.25
CA GLU A 156 6.79 -13.49 -20.89
C GLU A 156 5.59 -13.37 -19.92
N GLU A 157 5.74 -13.65 -18.62
CA GLU A 157 4.60 -13.62 -17.68
C GLU A 157 4.18 -12.20 -17.21
N GLU A 158 5.06 -11.19 -17.26
CA GLU A 158 4.74 -9.86 -16.72
C GLU A 158 3.81 -9.03 -17.64
N GLY A 159 3.80 -9.32 -18.95
CA GLY A 159 3.00 -8.60 -19.94
C GLY A 159 1.52 -8.99 -19.92
N GLU A 160 1.20 -10.25 -19.61
CA GLU A 160 -0.18 -10.74 -19.56
C GLU A 160 -0.91 -10.27 -18.30
N ASP A 161 -0.21 -10.24 -17.16
CA ASP A 161 -0.79 -9.85 -15.89
C ASP A 161 -1.19 -8.37 -15.84
N MET A 162 -0.43 -7.49 -16.50
CA MET A 162 -0.77 -6.08 -16.60
C MET A 162 -2.01 -5.85 -17.48
N ARG A 163 -2.19 -6.64 -18.54
CA ARG A 163 -3.40 -6.59 -19.39
C ARG A 163 -4.63 -7.16 -18.68
N ARG A 164 -4.46 -8.18 -17.84
CA ARG A 164 -5.54 -8.74 -16.99
C ARG A 164 -5.96 -7.78 -15.89
N ARG A 165 -5.02 -7.08 -15.24
CA ARG A 165 -5.31 -6.03 -14.25
C ARG A 165 -6.09 -4.87 -14.87
N ARG A 166 -5.65 -4.38 -16.03
CA ARG A 166 -6.34 -3.27 -16.71
C ARG A 166 -7.74 -3.66 -17.20
N ARG A 167 -7.95 -4.90 -17.64
CA ARG A 167 -9.28 -5.42 -18.03
C ARG A 167 -10.22 -5.61 -16.83
N ARG A 168 -9.70 -5.90 -15.63
CA ARG A 168 -10.50 -5.96 -14.39
C ARG A 168 -10.91 -4.57 -13.90
N GLU A 169 -10.03 -3.59 -14.01
CA GLU A 169 -10.30 -2.20 -13.62
C GLU A 169 -11.46 -1.58 -14.44
N TYR A 170 -11.57 -1.90 -15.74
CA TYR A 170 -12.70 -1.46 -16.57
C TYR A 170 -14.01 -2.29 -16.38
N ALA A 171 -13.94 -3.48 -15.78
CA ALA A 171 -15.12 -4.31 -15.52
C ALA A 171 -15.76 -4.01 -14.15
N GLU A 172 -14.97 -3.48 -13.21
CA GLU A 172 -15.44 -3.08 -11.88
C GLU A 172 -16.24 -1.76 -11.91
N GLU A 173 -15.98 -0.85 -12.87
CA GLU A 173 -16.76 0.39 -13.03
C GLU A 173 -18.19 0.17 -13.60
N GLU A 174 -18.43 -0.82 -14.47
CA GLU A 174 -19.78 -1.11 -14.99
C GLU A 174 -20.68 -1.84 -13.99
N ALA A 175 -20.10 -2.59 -13.04
CA ALA A 175 -20.87 -3.34 -12.04
C ALA A 175 -21.50 -2.43 -10.97
N ASP A 176 -20.85 -1.33 -10.62
CA ASP A 176 -21.33 -0.40 -9.60
C ASP A 176 -22.55 0.42 -10.09
N GLU A 177 -22.60 0.84 -11.37
CA GLU A 177 -23.76 1.59 -11.90
C GLU A 177 -25.05 0.74 -11.96
N SER A 178 -24.94 -0.54 -12.30
CA SER A 178 -26.10 -1.45 -12.38
C SER A 178 -26.73 -1.74 -11.01
N THR A 179 -25.91 -1.76 -9.96
CA THR A 179 -26.31 -2.05 -8.57
C THR A 179 -27.02 -0.85 -7.93
N ILE A 180 -26.56 0.37 -8.22
CA ILE A 180 -27.20 1.61 -7.75
C ILE A 180 -28.58 1.83 -8.42
N LEU A 181 -28.74 1.43 -9.69
CA LEU A 181 -30.01 1.54 -10.42
C LEU A 181 -31.06 0.49 -9.99
N ALA A 182 -30.63 -0.71 -9.59
CA ALA A 182 -31.53 -1.75 -9.07
C ALA A 182 -32.09 -1.38 -7.69
N GLY A 183 -31.26 -0.82 -6.80
CA GLY A 183 -31.69 -0.38 -5.47
C GLY A 183 -32.70 0.78 -5.48
N ARG A 184 -32.73 1.60 -6.54
CA ARG A 184 -33.67 2.72 -6.67
C ARG A 184 -35.05 2.32 -7.18
N ARG A 185 -35.19 1.16 -7.82
CA ARG A 185 -36.47 0.63 -8.33
C ARG A 185 -37.31 -0.01 -7.22
N THR A 186 -36.67 -0.73 -6.29
CA THR A 186 -37.36 -1.44 -5.19
C THR A 186 -38.01 -0.51 -4.17
N LEU A 187 -37.39 0.65 -3.90
CA LEU A 187 -37.95 1.69 -3.02
C LEU A 187 -39.14 2.42 -3.65
N ARG A 188 -39.20 2.52 -4.98
CA ARG A 188 -40.30 3.21 -5.69
C ARG A 188 -41.55 2.34 -5.80
N GLU A 189 -41.38 1.02 -5.90
CA GLU A 189 -42.49 0.05 -5.92
C GLU A 189 -43.25 0.01 -4.58
N GLN A 190 -42.52 0.14 -3.46
CA GLN A 190 -43.13 0.12 -2.11
C GLN A 190 -43.88 1.41 -1.76
N LEU A 191 -43.54 2.54 -2.40
CA LEU A 191 -44.17 3.83 -2.11
C LEU A 191 -45.46 4.07 -2.93
N LEU A 192 -45.68 3.35 -4.04
CA LEU A 192 -46.84 3.53 -4.92
C LEU A 192 -47.93 2.42 -4.82
N GLY A 193 -47.73 1.37 -4.03
CA GLY A 193 -48.62 0.20 -3.96
C GLY A 193 -49.81 0.28 -2.99
N GLY A 194 -50.05 1.41 -2.32
CA GLY A 194 -50.94 1.50 -1.15
C GLY A 194 -52.40 1.92 -1.37
N GLY A 195 -52.97 1.82 -2.58
CA GLY A 195 -54.29 2.40 -2.86
C GLY A 195 -55.16 1.59 -3.80
N GLY A 196 -55.75 0.49 -3.33
CA GLY A 196 -56.68 -0.30 -4.12
C GLY A 196 -57.68 -1.09 -3.27
N GLY A 197 -58.74 -0.45 -2.80
CA GLY A 197 -59.85 -1.17 -2.16
C GLY A 197 -60.97 -0.30 -1.61
N GLY A 198 -62.07 -0.22 -2.36
CA GLY A 198 -63.42 -0.13 -1.77
C GLY A 198 -64.15 1.22 -1.80
N ASN A 199 -65.34 1.17 -2.40
CA ASN A 199 -66.52 2.02 -2.19
C ASN A 199 -66.70 3.32 -3.00
N THR A 200 -67.17 3.10 -4.22
CA THR A 200 -68.16 3.90 -4.94
C THR A 200 -69.34 4.28 -4.02
N THR A 201 -69.58 5.59 -3.79
CA THR A 201 -70.89 6.29 -3.57
C THR A 201 -70.72 7.71 -2.96
N THR A 202 -69.51 8.12 -2.50
CA THR A 202 -69.30 9.43 -1.82
C THR A 202 -68.38 10.40 -2.59
N THR A 203 -68.51 10.51 -3.91
CA THR A 203 -67.41 11.00 -4.78
C THR A 203 -67.51 12.48 -5.22
N THR A 204 -68.61 13.20 -5.02
CA THR A 204 -68.72 14.55 -5.66
C THR A 204 -68.40 15.74 -4.76
N THR A 205 -68.37 15.57 -3.43
CA THR A 205 -68.09 16.68 -2.48
C THR A 205 -66.69 16.59 -1.85
N THR A 206 -66.05 15.42 -1.89
CA THR A 206 -64.72 15.14 -1.35
C THR A 206 -63.59 15.42 -2.36
N THR A 207 -63.89 15.53 -3.65
CA THR A 207 -62.88 15.77 -4.70
C THR A 207 -62.28 17.16 -4.64
N THR A 208 -63.06 18.21 -4.34
CA THR A 208 -62.55 19.58 -4.20
C THR A 208 -61.71 19.78 -2.93
N ALA A 209 -62.15 19.24 -1.78
CA ALA A 209 -61.38 19.29 -0.54
C ALA A 209 -60.08 18.50 -0.62
N THR A 210 -60.10 17.35 -1.32
CA THR A 210 -58.89 16.56 -1.59
C THR A 210 -57.98 17.25 -2.60
N THR A 211 -58.50 17.98 -3.61
CA THR A 211 -57.65 18.76 -4.53
C THR A 211 -56.98 19.94 -3.86
N GLU A 212 -57.65 20.66 -2.96
CA GLU A 212 -57.02 21.74 -2.20
C GLU A 212 -55.93 21.21 -1.26
N ALA A 213 -56.17 20.09 -0.57
CA ALA A 213 -55.17 19.43 0.26
C ALA A 213 -53.96 18.92 -0.56
N ILE A 214 -54.17 18.42 -1.78
CA ILE A 214 -53.09 17.98 -2.68
C ILE A 214 -52.29 19.17 -3.21
N LEU A 215 -52.93 20.30 -3.51
CA LEU A 215 -52.26 21.51 -3.96
C LEU A 215 -51.42 22.16 -2.86
N ASP A 216 -51.93 22.20 -1.62
CA ASP A 216 -51.18 22.67 -0.45
C ASP A 216 -49.98 21.75 -0.14
N HIS A 217 -50.15 20.43 -0.30
CA HIS A 217 -49.06 19.48 -0.17
C HIS A 217 -47.95 19.73 -1.21
N HIS A 218 -48.31 19.92 -2.48
CA HIS A 218 -47.34 20.26 -3.52
C HIS A 218 -46.61 21.59 -3.27
N ARG A 219 -47.30 22.58 -2.69
CA ARG A 219 -46.68 23.85 -2.31
C ARG A 219 -45.66 23.67 -1.20
N ALA A 220 -46.01 22.90 -0.17
CA ALA A 220 -45.10 22.56 0.92
C ALA A 220 -43.88 21.74 0.42
N GLU A 221 -44.08 20.82 -0.52
CA GLU A 221 -42.98 20.08 -1.13
C GLU A 221 -42.07 20.96 -1.98
N GLN A 222 -42.63 21.92 -2.74
CA GLN A 222 -41.84 22.86 -3.52
C GLN A 222 -41.00 23.79 -2.63
N ASP A 223 -41.57 24.25 -1.52
CA ASP A 223 -40.83 25.04 -0.53
C ASP A 223 -39.70 24.21 0.11
N ALA A 224 -39.98 22.95 0.47
CA ALA A 224 -38.98 22.03 1.03
C ALA A 224 -37.85 21.69 0.02
N LEU A 225 -38.19 21.47 -1.25
CA LEU A 225 -37.21 21.23 -2.31
C LEU A 225 -36.34 22.47 -2.55
N THR A 226 -36.94 23.66 -2.56
CA THR A 226 -36.21 24.92 -2.70
C THR A 226 -35.24 25.14 -1.54
N ASP A 227 -35.68 24.88 -0.31
CA ASP A 227 -34.84 24.97 0.89
C ASP A 227 -33.68 23.95 0.85
N SER A 228 -33.93 22.73 0.33
CA SER A 228 -32.89 21.73 0.10
C SER A 228 -31.86 22.17 -0.94
N LEU A 229 -32.29 22.79 -2.05
CA LEU A 229 -31.43 23.31 -3.10
C LEU A 229 -30.52 24.41 -2.58
N VAL A 230 -31.06 25.32 -1.77
CA VAL A 230 -30.29 26.41 -1.15
C VAL A 230 -29.29 25.84 -0.14
N ARG A 231 -29.66 24.86 0.69
CA ARG A 231 -28.73 24.18 1.60
C ARG A 231 -27.63 23.44 0.85
N MET A 232 -27.95 22.79 -0.27
CA MET A 232 -26.99 22.05 -1.08
C MET A 232 -26.05 22.99 -1.83
N ALA A 233 -26.55 24.13 -2.32
CA ALA A 233 -25.70 25.18 -2.89
C ALA A 233 -24.78 25.81 -1.84
N ALA A 234 -25.27 26.00 -0.60
CA ALA A 234 -24.47 26.48 0.50
C ALA A 234 -23.38 25.48 0.91
N SER A 235 -23.71 24.17 0.97
CA SER A 235 -22.73 23.13 1.26
C SER A 235 -21.68 22.99 0.15
N LEU A 236 -22.10 23.06 -1.11
CA LEU A 236 -21.18 23.05 -2.25
C LEU A 236 -20.25 24.26 -2.24
N LYS A 237 -20.76 25.44 -1.90
CA LYS A 237 -19.96 26.66 -1.74
C LYS A 237 -18.98 26.57 -0.57
N GLN A 238 -19.42 26.00 0.55
CA GLN A 238 -18.55 25.74 1.70
C GLN A 238 -17.44 24.75 1.34
N SER A 239 -17.79 23.69 0.61
CA SER A 239 -16.86 22.69 0.09
C SER A 239 -15.84 23.32 -0.85
N SER A 240 -16.27 24.12 -1.83
CA SER A 240 -15.38 24.86 -2.73
C SER A 240 -14.41 25.78 -1.99
N ARG A 241 -14.85 26.45 -0.93
CA ARG A 241 -13.97 27.28 -0.08
C ARG A 241 -12.99 26.45 0.73
N ALA A 242 -13.42 25.34 1.29
CA ALA A 242 -12.55 24.42 2.02
C ALA A 242 -11.47 23.84 1.09
N PHE A 243 -11.83 23.48 -0.15
CA PHE A 243 -10.88 23.06 -1.17
C PHE A 243 -9.88 24.16 -1.52
N ALA A 244 -10.33 25.40 -1.69
CA ALA A 244 -9.43 26.52 -1.96
C ALA A 244 -8.40 26.73 -0.83
N THR A 245 -8.82 26.62 0.43
CA THR A 245 -7.89 26.69 1.57
C THR A 245 -6.95 25.49 1.65
N SER A 246 -7.43 24.28 1.34
CA SER A 246 -6.58 23.08 1.29
C SER A 246 -5.50 23.20 0.23
N LEU A 247 -5.85 23.71 -0.95
CA LEU A 247 -4.89 23.95 -2.03
C LEU A 247 -3.80 24.96 -1.64
N GLU A 248 -4.15 26.02 -0.90
CA GLU A 248 -3.16 26.98 -0.41
C GLU A 248 -2.18 26.30 0.55
N THR A 249 -2.69 25.48 1.49
CA THR A 249 -1.83 24.74 2.43
C THR A 249 -0.99 23.67 1.74
N GLU A 250 -1.58 22.91 0.83
CA GLU A 250 -0.88 21.86 0.07
C GLU A 250 0.22 22.47 -0.78
N LYS A 251 -0.02 23.62 -1.41
CA LYS A 251 1.00 24.36 -2.15
C LYS A 251 2.21 24.70 -1.28
N THR A 252 1.99 25.22 -0.06
CA THR A 252 3.11 25.51 0.84
C THR A 252 3.90 24.27 1.25
N VAL A 253 3.22 23.13 1.45
CA VAL A 253 3.86 21.84 1.73
C VAL A 253 4.64 21.35 0.51
N LEU A 254 4.08 21.52 -0.69
CA LEU A 254 4.69 21.09 -1.94
C LEU A 254 5.93 21.92 -2.27
N ASP A 255 5.90 23.23 -2.00
CA ASP A 255 7.07 24.11 -2.11
C ASP A 255 8.15 23.71 -1.10
N ALA A 256 7.78 23.45 0.16
CA ALA A 256 8.72 22.99 1.20
C ALA A 256 9.32 21.61 0.89
N ALA A 257 8.51 20.70 0.32
CA ALA A 257 8.97 19.40 -0.14
C ALA A 257 9.90 19.52 -1.35
N GLY A 258 9.59 20.42 -2.29
CA GLY A 258 10.44 20.72 -3.44
C GLY A 258 11.79 21.30 -3.02
N GLU A 259 11.80 22.23 -2.07
CA GLU A 259 13.04 22.79 -1.52
C GLU A 259 13.83 21.74 -0.73
N GLY A 260 13.15 20.89 0.03
CA GLY A 260 13.76 19.74 0.71
C GLY A 260 14.40 18.75 -0.26
N LEU A 261 13.75 18.45 -1.39
CA LEU A 261 14.26 17.57 -2.42
C LEU A 261 15.49 18.18 -3.11
N SER A 262 15.44 19.45 -3.49
CA SER A 262 16.58 20.16 -4.09
C SER A 262 17.80 20.20 -3.15
N ARG A 263 17.55 20.41 -1.85
CA ARG A 263 18.61 20.37 -0.83
C ARG A 263 19.19 18.97 -0.63
N ASN A 264 18.37 17.93 -0.76
CA ASN A 264 18.85 16.55 -0.75
C ASN A 264 19.62 16.20 -2.03
N GLU A 265 19.15 16.63 -3.20
CA GLU A 265 19.83 16.43 -4.48
C GLU A 265 21.24 17.04 -4.46
N THR A 266 21.37 18.30 -4.02
CA THR A 266 22.67 18.97 -3.89
C THR A 266 23.57 18.30 -2.84
N GLY A 267 23.00 17.83 -1.73
CA GLY A 267 23.72 17.06 -0.71
C GLY A 267 24.20 15.69 -1.23
N LEU A 268 23.36 15.01 -2.00
CA LEU A 268 23.64 13.71 -2.60
C LEU A 268 24.64 13.86 -3.73
N GLU A 269 24.59 14.91 -4.54
CA GLU A 269 25.61 15.21 -5.55
C GLU A 269 26.97 15.49 -4.91
N ALA A 270 27.01 16.26 -3.81
CA ALA A 270 28.24 16.50 -3.06
C ALA A 270 28.80 15.20 -2.44
N ALA A 271 27.92 14.33 -1.93
CA ALA A 271 28.30 13.02 -1.42
C ALA A 271 28.77 12.09 -2.54
N ALA A 272 28.10 12.07 -3.69
CA ALA A 272 28.42 11.28 -4.87
C ALA A 272 29.76 11.73 -5.48
N ARG A 273 30.05 13.03 -5.52
CA ARG A 273 31.36 13.56 -5.94
C ARG A 273 32.48 13.10 -5.01
N ARG A 274 32.24 13.10 -3.68
CA ARG A 274 33.22 12.61 -2.69
C ARG A 274 33.41 11.10 -2.75
N MET A 275 32.32 10.36 -2.92
CA MET A 275 32.35 8.91 -3.06
C MET A 275 33.01 8.50 -4.37
N GLY A 276 32.67 9.12 -5.49
CA GLY A 276 33.31 8.90 -6.79
C GLY A 276 34.81 9.21 -6.80
N ALA A 277 35.25 10.23 -6.05
CA ALA A 277 36.67 10.51 -5.85
C ALA A 277 37.38 9.39 -5.06
N LEU A 278 36.71 8.79 -4.06
CA LEU A 278 37.22 7.67 -3.28
C LEU A 278 37.17 6.34 -4.05
N THR A 279 36.12 6.10 -4.85
CA THR A 279 36.00 4.90 -5.69
C THR A 279 37.08 4.90 -6.77
N ARG A 280 37.35 6.05 -7.42
CA ARG A 280 38.50 6.20 -8.33
C ARG A 280 39.85 5.91 -7.66
N MET A 281 40.01 6.23 -6.38
CA MET A 281 41.24 5.90 -5.63
C MET A 281 41.28 4.45 -5.13
N ALA A 282 40.13 3.85 -4.80
CA ALA A 282 40.03 2.50 -4.26
C ALA A 282 40.11 1.43 -5.37
N GLU A 283 39.52 1.71 -6.54
CA GLU A 283 39.42 0.77 -7.65
C GLU A 283 40.74 0.67 -8.46
N GLY A 284 41.56 1.72 -8.45
CA GLY A 284 42.86 1.73 -9.16
C GLY A 284 44.03 1.03 -8.43
N ARG A 285 43.88 0.68 -7.14
CA ARG A 285 45.02 0.22 -6.31
C ARG A 285 45.24 -1.29 -6.32
N GLY A 286 44.28 -2.08 -6.79
CA GLY A 286 44.39 -3.54 -6.85
C GLY A 286 45.42 -4.04 -7.87
N TRP A 287 45.50 -3.40 -9.04
CA TRP A 287 46.45 -3.77 -10.08
C TRP A 287 47.86 -3.22 -9.80
N TRP A 288 47.98 -1.93 -9.45
CA TRP A 288 49.27 -1.32 -9.13
C TRP A 288 49.97 -1.95 -7.93
N GLY A 289 49.21 -2.39 -6.92
CA GLY A 289 49.76 -3.12 -5.79
C GLY A 289 50.40 -4.46 -6.21
N ARG A 290 49.80 -5.17 -7.16
CA ARG A 290 50.34 -6.42 -7.71
C ARG A 290 51.58 -6.17 -8.56
N ILE A 291 51.59 -5.13 -9.41
CA ILE A 291 52.78 -4.73 -10.17
C ILE A 291 53.94 -4.38 -9.23
N LEU A 292 53.68 -3.61 -8.18
CA LEU A 292 54.71 -3.18 -7.23
C LEU A 292 55.25 -4.37 -6.43
N LEU A 293 54.40 -5.34 -6.07
CA LEU A 293 54.82 -6.59 -5.43
C LEU A 293 55.77 -7.40 -6.34
N TYR A 294 55.42 -7.56 -7.62
CA TYR A 294 56.28 -8.27 -8.58
C TYR A 294 57.61 -7.56 -8.79
N ALA A 295 57.63 -6.23 -8.84
CA ALA A 295 58.87 -5.45 -8.93
C ALA A 295 59.77 -5.68 -7.70
N TRP A 296 59.20 -5.73 -6.50
CA TRP A 296 59.94 -6.01 -5.26
C TRP A 296 60.49 -7.45 -5.20
N ILE A 297 59.68 -8.44 -5.58
CA ILE A 297 60.10 -9.84 -5.67
C ILE A 297 61.26 -9.98 -6.67
N PHE A 298 61.14 -9.34 -7.83
CA PHE A 298 62.19 -9.35 -8.86
C PHE A 298 63.48 -8.66 -8.38
N GLY A 299 63.38 -7.51 -7.72
CA GLY A 299 64.54 -6.83 -7.14
C GLY A 299 65.29 -7.69 -6.12
N LEU A 300 64.56 -8.33 -5.21
CA LEU A 300 65.14 -9.27 -4.24
C LEU A 300 65.76 -10.50 -4.92
N MET A 301 65.13 -11.02 -5.97
CA MET A 301 65.69 -12.11 -6.77
C MET A 301 67.03 -11.72 -7.40
N VAL A 302 67.13 -10.52 -7.99
CA VAL A 302 68.39 -10.04 -8.58
C VAL A 302 69.47 -9.86 -7.52
N VAL A 303 69.14 -9.29 -6.36
CA VAL A 303 70.09 -9.14 -5.24
C VAL A 303 70.59 -10.50 -4.74
N ALA A 304 69.70 -11.49 -4.61
CA ALA A 304 70.08 -12.85 -4.21
C ALA A 304 71.03 -13.50 -5.22
N VAL A 305 70.77 -13.35 -6.53
CA VAL A 305 71.66 -13.84 -7.58
C VAL A 305 73.02 -13.15 -7.52
N LEU A 306 73.04 -11.84 -7.29
CA LEU A 306 74.27 -11.05 -7.17
C LEU A 306 75.09 -11.51 -5.95
N ILE A 307 74.45 -11.74 -4.80
CA ILE A 307 75.08 -12.33 -3.61
C ILE A 307 75.69 -13.70 -3.95
N VAL A 308 74.93 -14.63 -4.53
CA VAL A 308 75.41 -15.99 -4.82
C VAL A 308 76.53 -16.02 -5.87
N PHE A 309 76.55 -15.11 -6.85
CA PHE A 309 77.59 -15.10 -7.89
C PHE A 309 78.81 -14.23 -7.55
N VAL A 310 78.64 -13.17 -6.76
CA VAL A 310 79.72 -12.21 -6.45
C VAL A 310 80.45 -12.58 -5.16
N LEU A 311 79.77 -13.13 -4.13
CA LEU A 311 80.46 -13.58 -2.89
C LEU A 311 81.48 -14.71 -3.13
N PRO A 312 81.27 -15.70 -4.02
CA PRO A 312 82.28 -16.70 -4.33
C PRO A 312 83.48 -16.13 -5.10
N LYS A 313 83.30 -15.01 -5.81
CA LYS A 313 84.36 -14.32 -6.57
C LYS A 313 85.21 -13.38 -5.72
N LEU A 314 84.73 -12.98 -4.54
CA LEU A 314 85.44 -12.11 -3.58
C LEU A 314 86.27 -12.89 -2.54
N ARG A 315 86.15 -14.21 -2.50
CA ARG A 315 86.86 -15.09 -1.55
C ARG A 315 88.12 -15.76 -2.15
N PHE A 316 88.59 -15.30 -3.31
CA PHE A 316 89.84 -15.69 -3.96
C PHE A 316 90.58 -14.42 -4.38
#